data_AF-A0A0N0TQ95-F1
#
_entry.id   AF-A0A0N0TQ95-F1
#
_cell.length_a   1.000
_cell.length_b   1.000
_cell.length_c   1.000
_cell.angle_alpha   90.00
_cell.angle_beta   90.00
_cell.angle_gamma   90.00
#
_symmetry.space_group_name_H-M   'P 1'
#
loop_
_entity.id
_entity.type
_entity.pdbx_description
1 polymer ?
#
loop_
_entity_poly.entity_id
_entity_poly.type
_entity_poly.pdbx_seq_one_letter_code
_entity_poly.pdbx_strand_id
1 'polypeptide(L)'
;MKNPGRSRIEAAVLAMARDSVLVLSAEREDVYIQVWQRPDGIYQLEHRAGSPSEHYQTLTVSPEKVYTAFEAWRQGDHRWDIPFTWRSIDTEVE
;
A
#
# COMPACT_ATOMS: atom_id res chain seq x y z
N MET A 1 -31.02 0.03 7.48
CA MET A 1 -30.33 -0.78 6.46
C MET A 1 -29.03 -0.06 6.12
N LYS A 2 -27.90 -0.44 6.75
CA LYS A 2 -26.58 0.17 6.47
C LYS A 2 -26.07 -0.48 5.17
N ASN A 3 -25.67 0.31 4.19
CA ASN A 3 -25.17 -0.19 2.91
C ASN A 3 -24.01 -1.20 3.16
N PRO A 4 -24.17 -2.52 2.92
CA PRO A 4 -23.16 -3.51 3.33
C PRO A 4 -21.89 -3.57 2.45
N GLY A 5 -21.64 -2.59 1.59
CA GLY A 5 -20.97 -2.86 0.32
C GLY A 5 -19.50 -2.46 0.12
N ARG A 6 -18.80 -1.84 1.08
CA ARG A 6 -17.41 -1.37 0.84
C ARG A 6 -16.57 -1.25 2.11
N SER A 7 -15.37 -1.81 2.13
CA SER A 7 -14.43 -1.57 3.24
C SER A 7 -13.98 -0.10 3.25
N ARG A 8 -13.64 0.45 4.42
CA ARG A 8 -13.14 1.84 4.51
C ARG A 8 -11.84 2.03 3.72
N ILE A 9 -11.00 0.99 3.66
CA ILE A 9 -9.76 0.97 2.87
C ILE A 9 -10.09 0.99 1.38
N GLU A 10 -11.00 0.15 0.92
CA GLU A 10 -11.44 0.14 -0.48
C GLU A 10 -11.97 1.51 -0.90
N ALA A 11 -12.87 2.08 -0.09
CA ALA A 11 -13.41 3.41 -0.36
C ALA A 11 -12.34 4.50 -0.39
N ALA A 12 -11.35 4.43 0.51
CA ALA A 12 -10.26 5.40 0.56
C ALA A 12 -9.36 5.32 -0.66
N VAL A 13 -8.93 4.11 -1.07
CA VAL A 13 -8.09 3.90 -2.26
C VAL A 13 -8.81 4.36 -3.53
N LEU A 14 -10.09 4.03 -3.68
CA LEU A 14 -10.87 4.43 -4.86
C LEU A 14 -11.14 5.94 -4.92
N ALA A 15 -11.09 6.63 -3.79
CA ALA A 15 -11.32 8.07 -3.69
C ALA A 15 -10.02 8.89 -3.67
N MET A 16 -8.85 8.24 -3.81
CA MET A 16 -7.57 8.95 -3.85
C MET A 16 -7.56 9.97 -5.00
N ALA A 17 -7.03 11.15 -4.70
CA ALA A 17 -6.71 12.12 -5.74
C ALA A 17 -5.39 11.74 -6.39
N ARG A 18 -5.17 12.17 -7.64
CA ARG A 18 -3.82 12.12 -8.21
C ARG A 18 -2.88 12.95 -7.35
N ASP A 19 -1.65 12.47 -7.26
CA ASP A 19 -0.60 13.03 -6.42
C ASP A 19 -0.92 13.00 -4.92
N SER A 20 -1.69 12.01 -4.47
CA SER A 20 -2.01 11.82 -3.05
C SER A 20 -1.47 10.49 -2.52
N VAL A 21 -1.19 10.47 -1.22
CA VAL A 21 -0.63 9.31 -0.51
C VAL A 21 -1.61 8.84 0.56
N LEU A 22 -1.72 7.53 0.72
CA LEU A 22 -2.41 6.88 1.82
C LEU A 22 -1.42 5.95 2.53
N VAL A 23 -1.36 6.06 3.86
CA VAL A 23 -0.45 5.28 4.71
C VAL A 23 -1.25 4.53 5.77
N LEU A 24 -0.92 3.25 5.99
CA LEU A 24 -1.30 2.48 7.16
C LEU A 24 -0.05 2.10 7.93
N SER A 25 -0.01 2.45 9.21
CA SER A 25 1.12 2.16 10.10
C SER A 25 0.72 1.18 11.19
N ALA A 26 1.66 0.36 11.64
CA ALA A 26 1.50 -0.48 12.80
C ALA A 26 1.93 0.29 14.06
N GLU A 27 1.65 -0.27 15.24
CA GLU A 27 2.14 0.27 16.52
C GLU A 27 3.68 0.21 16.63
N ARG A 28 4.31 -0.71 15.88
CA ARG A 28 5.76 -0.80 15.81
C ARG A 28 6.29 0.29 14.88
N GLU A 29 7.30 1.02 15.34
CA GLU A 29 8.03 1.98 14.52
C GLU A 29 8.57 1.34 13.24
N ASP A 30 8.65 2.12 12.17
CA ASP A 30 9.17 1.70 10.86
C ASP A 30 8.44 0.52 10.21
N VAL A 31 7.23 0.18 10.67
CA VAL A 31 6.37 -0.83 10.05
C VAL A 31 5.12 -0.16 9.47
N TYR A 32 5.05 -0.08 8.15
CA TYR A 32 3.92 0.51 7.43
C TYR A 32 3.75 -0.08 6.03
N ILE A 33 2.56 0.13 5.46
CA ILE A 33 2.29 0.03 4.03
C ILE A 33 1.72 1.35 3.54
N GLN A 34 2.20 1.86 2.40
CA GLN A 34 1.72 3.09 1.79
C GLN A 34 1.47 2.91 0.30
N VAL A 35 0.60 3.78 -0.23
CA VAL A 35 0.34 3.88 -1.66
C VAL A 35 0.33 5.35 -2.04
N TRP A 36 1.09 5.68 -3.08
CA TRP A 36 1.01 6.96 -3.78
C TRP A 36 0.28 6.74 -5.11
N GLN A 37 -0.81 7.48 -5.32
CA GLN A 37 -1.42 7.57 -6.64
C GLN A 37 -0.68 8.65 -7.43
N ARG A 38 0.23 8.23 -8.29
CA ARG A 38 1.11 9.12 -9.05
C ARG A 38 0.30 10.01 -10.01
N PRO A 39 0.86 11.14 -10.48
CA PRO A 39 0.22 12.00 -11.47
C PRO A 39 -0.15 11.28 -12.78
N ASP A 40 0.62 10.26 -13.16
CA ASP A 40 0.41 9.40 -14.34
C ASP A 40 -0.73 8.37 -14.16
N GLY A 41 -1.27 8.23 -12.95
CA GLY A 41 -2.34 7.28 -12.61
C GLY A 41 -1.85 5.89 -12.20
N ILE A 42 -0.53 5.66 -12.14
CA ILE A 42 0.06 4.44 -11.59
C ILE A 42 0.04 4.51 -10.06
N TYR A 43 -0.32 3.41 -9.41
CA TYR A 43 -0.16 3.25 -7.98
C TYR A 43 1.24 2.73 -7.67
N GLN A 44 1.98 3.49 -6.88
CA GLN A 44 3.24 3.06 -6.29
C GLN A 44 2.97 2.60 -4.87
N LEU A 45 3.16 1.31 -4.62
CA LEU A 45 2.99 0.73 -3.30
C LEU A 45 4.36 0.55 -2.68
N GLU A 46 4.45 0.86 -1.40
CA GLU A 46 5.65 0.65 -0.62
C GLU A 46 5.30 0.07 0.73
N HIS A 47 6.21 -0.72 1.29
CA HIS A 47 6.13 -1.12 2.68
C HIS A 47 7.50 -1.06 3.33
N ARG A 48 7.50 -0.82 4.65
CA ARG A 48 8.68 -0.91 5.49
C ARG A 48 8.45 -1.97 6.57
N ALA A 49 9.44 -2.82 6.83
CA ALA A 49 9.32 -3.96 7.73
C ALA A 49 10.12 -3.81 9.05
N GLY A 50 10.35 -2.58 9.51
CA GLY A 50 10.97 -2.30 10.82
C GLY A 50 12.38 -1.71 10.75
N SER A 51 12.91 -1.48 9.55
CA SER A 51 14.17 -0.77 9.35
C SER A 51 14.23 -0.06 8.00
N PRO A 52 15.12 0.94 7.82
CA PRO A 52 15.36 1.55 6.52
C PRO A 52 15.75 0.56 5.43
N SER A 53 16.54 -0.46 5.78
CA SER A 53 17.00 -1.48 4.84
C SER A 53 15.93 -2.47 4.39
N GLU A 54 14.80 -2.49 5.09
CA GLU A 54 13.66 -3.34 4.79
C GLU A 54 12.53 -2.50 4.17
N HIS A 55 12.87 -1.67 3.19
CA HIS A 55 11.95 -0.83 2.45
C HIS A 55 11.84 -1.29 1.00
N TYR A 56 10.63 -1.61 0.59
CA TYR A 56 10.36 -2.21 -0.72
C TYR A 56 9.27 -1.45 -1.46
N GLN A 57 9.31 -1.52 -2.79
CA GLN A 57 8.34 -0.90 -3.70
C GLN A 57 7.82 -1.89 -4.73
N THR A 58 6.61 -1.63 -5.21
CA THR A 58 6.08 -2.20 -6.45
C THR A 58 5.18 -1.18 -7.15
N LEU A 59 4.92 -1.40 -8.44
CA LEU A 59 4.04 -0.56 -9.26
C LEU A 59 2.85 -1.37 -9.75
N THR A 60 1.67 -0.77 -9.75
CA THR A 60 0.46 -1.38 -10.31
C THR A 60 -0.49 -0.34 -10.89
N VAL A 61 -1.29 -0.76 -11.86
CA VAL A 61 -2.42 0.03 -12.38
C VAL A 61 -3.76 -0.40 -11.77
N SER A 62 -3.75 -1.43 -10.93
CA SER A 62 -4.97 -2.02 -10.36
C SER A 62 -5.24 -1.48 -8.95
N PRO A 63 -6.26 -0.61 -8.75
CA PRO A 63 -6.67 -0.20 -7.41
C PRO A 63 -7.18 -1.38 -6.58
N GLU A 64 -7.69 -2.43 -7.23
CA GLU A 64 -8.13 -3.67 -6.55
C GLU A 64 -7.00 -4.40 -5.86
N LYS A 65 -5.85 -4.55 -6.53
CA LYS A 65 -4.66 -5.12 -5.90
C LYS A 65 -4.24 -4.27 -4.69
N VAL A 66 -4.35 -2.94 -4.78
CA VAL A 66 -4.00 -2.03 -3.69
C VAL A 66 -4.90 -2.23 -2.48
N TYR A 67 -6.21 -2.06 -2.60
CA TYR A 67 -7.08 -2.15 -1.43
C TYR A 67 -7.13 -3.56 -0.84
N THR A 68 -6.96 -4.60 -1.66
CA THR A 68 -6.89 -5.99 -1.18
C THR A 68 -5.65 -6.21 -0.33
N ALA A 69 -4.49 -5.70 -0.78
CA ALA A 69 -3.25 -5.79 -0.03
C ALA A 69 -3.31 -5.01 1.29
N PHE A 70 -3.86 -3.79 1.27
CA PHE A 70 -4.02 -2.97 2.47
C PHE A 70 -4.95 -3.62 3.50
N GLU A 71 -6.05 -4.21 3.05
CA GLU A 71 -6.98 -4.92 3.93
C GLU A 71 -6.33 -6.17 4.53
N ALA A 72 -5.62 -6.96 3.73
CA ALA A 72 -4.89 -8.15 4.18
C ALA A 72 -3.75 -7.80 5.15
N TRP A 73 -2.98 -6.74 4.86
CA TRP A 73 -1.93 -6.22 5.74
C TRP A 73 -2.50 -5.78 7.09
N ARG A 74 -3.61 -5.02 7.09
CA ARG A 74 -4.31 -4.58 8.31
C ARG A 74 -4.79 -5.76 9.17
N GLN A 75 -5.17 -6.86 8.54
CA GLN A 75 -5.62 -8.08 9.21
C GLN A 75 -4.47 -8.99 9.67
N GLY A 76 -3.22 -8.67 9.30
CA GLY A 76 -2.06 -9.51 9.58
C GLY A 76 -1.99 -10.78 8.73
N ASP A 77 -2.64 -10.83 7.55
CA ASP A 77 -2.51 -11.98 6.63
C ASP A 77 -1.17 -11.93 5.92
N HIS A 78 -0.29 -12.91 6.16
CA HIS A 78 1.07 -12.98 5.60
C HIS A 78 1.13 -13.08 4.05
N ARG A 79 -0.01 -13.14 3.36
CA ARG A 79 -0.10 -13.25 1.90
C ARG A 79 -0.40 -11.93 1.20
N TRP A 80 -0.45 -10.82 1.93
CA TRP A 80 -0.78 -9.49 1.38
C TRP A 80 0.20 -9.04 0.27
N ASP A 81 1.43 -9.58 0.27
CA ASP A 81 2.55 -9.23 -0.61
C ASP A 81 2.61 -10.07 -1.89
N ILE A 82 2.10 -11.31 -1.87
CA ILE A 82 2.14 -12.29 -2.98
C ILE A 82 1.70 -11.75 -4.35
N PRO A 83 0.66 -10.89 -4.48
CA PRO A 83 0.19 -10.42 -5.78
C PRO A 83 1.15 -9.49 -6.54
N PHE A 84 2.28 -9.14 -5.93
CA PHE A 84 3.24 -8.16 -6.44
C PHE A 84 4.66 -8.74 -6.53
N THR A 85 5.44 -8.15 -7.42
CA THR A 85 6.89 -8.30 -7.43
C THR A 85 7.49 -7.08 -6.75
N TRP A 86 8.07 -7.28 -5.58
CA TRP A 86 8.68 -6.23 -4.78
C TRP A 86 10.15 -6.05 -5.15
N ARG A 87 10.60 -4.79 -5.18
CA ARG A 87 12.01 -4.42 -5.29
C ARG A 87 12.43 -3.66 -4.05
N SER A 88 13.64 -3.90 -3.55
CA SER A 88 14.20 -3.07 -2.49
C SER A 88 14.46 -1.66 -3.01
N ILE A 89 14.16 -0.63 -2.20
CA ILE A 89 14.41 0.79 -2.50
C ILE A 89 15.73 1.26 -1.88
N ASP A 90 16.40 0.39 -1.12
CA ASP A 90 17.61 0.65 -0.33
C ASP A 90 18.84 1.05 -1.17
N THR A 91 18.65 1.40 -2.45
CA THR A 91 19.70 1.76 -3.41
C THR A 91 19.31 2.86 -4.41
N GLU A 92 18.32 3.72 -4.11
CA GLU A 92 18.38 5.09 -4.65
C GLU A 92 19.24 5.94 -3.73
N VAL A 93 20.55 5.80 -3.91
CA VAL A 93 21.51 6.84 -3.54
C VAL A 93 21.20 8.06 -4.41
N GLU A 94 20.71 9.14 -3.82
CA GLU A 94 20.92 10.48 -4.38
C GLU A 94 22.39 10.88 -4.29
#